data_AF-H5TJS7-F1
#
_entry.id   AF-H5TJS7-F1
#
_cell.length_a   1.000
_cell.length_b   1.000
_cell.length_c   1.000
_cell.angle_alpha   90.00
_cell.angle_beta   90.00
_cell.angle_gamma   90.00
#
_symmetry.space_group_name_H-M   'P 1'
#
loop_
_entity.id
_entity.type
_entity.pdbx_description
1 polymer ?
#
loop_
_entity_poly.entity_id
_entity_poly.type
_entity_poly.pdbx_seq_one_letter_code
_entity_poly.pdbx_strand_id
1 'polypeptide(L)'
;MTVTTGSIPEWLTVCSWVAIGLGLVCALVLAVDITRHPQPMAVMNLVWPICALFGSVIWVAAYVAWGRAAPRNTSPSTSTGDDTEMDMTTGRAPRPRPMASSVFVGTSHCGAGCTLADLVVEWLLFAVPGIAVVGGLGWAFSDELFAGWVLAYVAALVIGIAFQYFAIAPMNSDRGRLRNLRAAARADILSLTAWQVGMYGAMAIAQLVVFPAWLGGPVAIDTAVFWAVMQLAMLAGFVTAFPVNWWLISTGVKERM
;
A
#
# COMPACT_ATOMS: atom_id res chain seq x y z
N MET A 1 -17.24 -7.86 24.42
CA MET A 1 -18.37 -7.27 23.68
C MET A 1 -17.77 -6.25 22.71
N THR A 2 -17.95 -6.43 21.41
CA THR A 2 -17.46 -5.51 20.38
C THR A 2 -18.29 -4.23 20.39
N VAL A 3 -17.63 -3.08 20.28
CA VAL A 3 -18.23 -1.75 20.24
C VAL A 3 -18.75 -1.48 18.83
N THR A 4 -20.03 -1.15 18.74
CA THR A 4 -20.74 -0.84 17.49
C THR A 4 -21.07 0.66 17.42
N THR A 5 -21.56 1.13 16.28
CA THR A 5 -21.80 2.57 16.02
C THR A 5 -22.60 3.30 17.09
N GLY A 6 -23.54 2.64 17.78
CA GLY A 6 -24.39 3.26 18.79
C GLY A 6 -23.69 3.60 20.12
N SER A 7 -22.52 3.02 20.41
CA SER A 7 -21.78 3.25 21.66
C SER A 7 -20.52 4.11 21.49
N ILE A 8 -20.23 4.55 20.26
CA ILE A 8 -19.06 5.38 19.93
C ILE A 8 -19.44 6.86 20.07
N PRO A 9 -18.61 7.71 20.71
CA PRO A 9 -18.84 9.15 20.75
C PRO A 9 -19.03 9.76 19.37
N GLU A 10 -20.06 10.59 19.20
CA GLU A 10 -20.46 11.15 17.91
C GLU A 10 -19.32 11.95 17.25
N TRP A 11 -18.60 12.76 18.03
CA TRP A 11 -17.48 13.56 17.52
C TRP A 11 -16.40 12.67 16.87
N LEU A 12 -16.13 11.49 17.44
CA LEU A 12 -15.14 10.57 16.91
C LEU A 12 -15.63 9.95 15.61
N THR A 13 -16.90 9.52 15.58
CA THR A 13 -17.55 9.00 14.38
C THR A 13 -17.51 10.01 13.23
N VAL A 14 -17.78 11.29 13.51
CA VAL A 14 -17.71 12.38 12.53
C VAL A 14 -16.27 12.58 12.04
N CYS A 15 -15.29 12.67 12.95
CA CYS A 15 -13.87 12.79 12.58
C CYS A 15 -13.41 11.61 11.70
N SER A 16 -13.83 10.39 12.03
CA SER A 16 -13.51 9.20 11.24
C SER A 16 -14.10 9.25 9.84
N TRP A 17 -15.36 9.66 9.68
CA TRP A 17 -15.96 9.85 8.36
C TRP A 17 -15.27 10.95 7.55
N VAL A 18 -14.87 12.05 8.19
CA VAL A 18 -14.11 13.11 7.53
C VAL A 18 -12.76 12.60 7.02
N ALA A 19 -12.04 11.81 7.82
CA ALA A 19 -10.75 11.23 7.44
C ALA A 19 -10.89 10.23 6.26
N ILE A 20 -11.91 9.36 6.30
CA ILE A 20 -12.22 8.42 5.22
C ILE A 20 -12.63 9.19 3.95
N GLY A 21 -13.52 10.17 4.09
CA GLY A 21 -13.99 11.00 2.99
C GLY A 21 -12.86 11.76 2.31
N LEU A 22 -11.92 12.31 3.09
CA LEU A 22 -10.72 12.96 2.56
C LEU A 22 -9.86 11.99 1.74
N GLY A 23 -9.59 10.80 2.28
CA GLY A 23 -8.85 9.75 1.57
C GLY A 23 -9.51 9.33 0.26
N LEU A 24 -10.84 9.16 0.26
CA LEU A 24 -11.61 8.85 -0.94
C LEU A 24 -11.55 9.96 -1.99
N VAL A 25 -11.71 11.22 -1.58
CA VAL A 25 -11.59 12.38 -2.49
C VAL A 25 -10.18 12.44 -3.09
N CYS A 26 -9.13 12.26 -2.29
CA CYS A 26 -7.75 12.22 -2.77
C CYS A 26 -7.53 11.07 -3.77
N ALA A 27 -8.01 9.87 -3.46
CA ALA A 27 -7.91 8.71 -4.35
C ALA A 27 -8.61 8.95 -5.69
N LEU A 28 -9.81 9.54 -5.67
CA LEU A 28 -10.56 9.90 -6.89
C LEU A 28 -9.83 10.96 -7.71
N VAL A 29 -9.29 12.00 -7.07
CA VAL A 29 -8.49 13.04 -7.74
C VAL A 29 -7.30 12.42 -8.46
N LEU A 30 -6.55 11.52 -7.79
CA LEU A 30 -5.41 10.84 -8.41
C LEU A 30 -5.85 9.91 -9.54
N ALA A 31 -6.92 9.13 -9.34
CA ALA A 31 -7.44 8.25 -10.38
C ALA A 31 -7.82 9.02 -11.65
N VAL A 32 -8.48 10.18 -11.49
CA VAL A 32 -8.84 11.06 -12.62
C VAL A 32 -7.61 11.66 -13.28
N ASP A 33 -6.62 12.18 -12.53
CA ASP A 33 -5.41 12.78 -13.12
C ASP A 33 -4.59 11.74 -13.89
N ILE A 34 -4.50 10.50 -13.38
CA ILE A 34 -3.80 9.38 -14.03
C ILE A 34 -4.41 9.01 -15.39
N THR A 35 -5.71 9.21 -15.62
CA THR A 35 -6.29 8.99 -16.96
C THR A 35 -5.71 9.92 -18.02
N ARG A 36 -5.24 11.11 -17.61
CA ARG A 36 -4.58 12.10 -18.48
C ARG A 36 -3.06 11.95 -18.48
N HIS A 37 -2.51 11.42 -17.39
CA HIS A 37 -1.08 11.23 -17.16
C HIS A 37 -0.76 9.77 -16.77
N PRO A 38 -0.96 8.80 -17.68
CA PRO A 38 -0.76 7.39 -17.37
C PRO A 38 0.70 7.11 -17.04
N GLN A 39 0.92 6.28 -16.02
CA GLN A 39 2.23 5.92 -15.54
C GLN A 39 2.95 4.97 -16.51
N PRO A 40 4.27 5.13 -16.71
CA PRO A 40 5.07 4.18 -17.49
C PRO A 40 4.97 2.74 -16.96
N MET A 41 4.97 2.59 -15.63
CA MET A 41 4.71 1.33 -14.95
C MET A 41 3.20 1.20 -14.67
N ALA A 42 2.51 0.30 -15.38
CA ALA A 42 1.05 0.19 -15.31
C ALA A 42 0.51 -0.04 -13.89
N VAL A 43 1.23 -0.78 -13.04
CA VAL A 43 0.88 -1.02 -11.63
C VAL A 43 0.79 0.29 -10.83
N MET A 44 1.64 1.27 -11.15
CA MET A 44 1.63 2.56 -10.46
C MET A 44 0.34 3.36 -10.69
N ASN A 45 -0.40 3.08 -11.78
CA ASN A 45 -1.73 3.67 -11.98
C ASN A 45 -2.72 3.27 -10.87
N LEU A 46 -2.51 2.11 -10.24
CA LEU A 46 -3.32 1.61 -9.14
C LEU A 46 -2.73 1.97 -7.77
N VAL A 47 -1.40 1.92 -7.62
CA VAL A 47 -0.71 2.21 -6.36
C VAL A 47 -1.01 3.61 -5.85
N TRP A 48 -0.94 4.62 -6.73
CA TRP A 48 -1.13 6.02 -6.32
C TRP A 48 -2.53 6.27 -5.72
N PRO A 49 -3.65 5.91 -6.37
CA PRO A 49 -4.98 6.04 -5.78
C PRO A 49 -5.17 5.20 -4.51
N ILE A 50 -4.67 3.95 -4.47
CA ILE A 50 -4.83 3.10 -3.29
C ILE A 50 -4.13 3.72 -2.09
N CYS A 51 -2.88 4.16 -2.24
CA CYS A 51 -2.17 4.76 -1.12
C CYS A 51 -2.74 6.10 -0.67
N ALA A 52 -3.45 6.83 -1.54
CA ALA A 52 -4.18 8.02 -1.14
C ALA A 52 -5.35 7.73 -0.18
N LEU A 53 -5.86 6.49 -0.13
CA LEU A 53 -6.91 6.13 0.83
C LEU A 53 -6.46 6.27 2.29
N PHE A 54 -5.19 6.01 2.62
CA PHE A 54 -4.64 6.22 3.96
C PHE A 54 -3.73 7.44 4.04
N GLY A 55 -2.98 7.72 2.98
CA GLY A 55 -2.03 8.83 2.90
C GLY A 55 -2.67 10.19 2.62
N SER A 56 -3.89 10.19 2.09
CA SER A 56 -4.67 11.39 1.77
C SER A 56 -3.84 12.45 1.02
N VAL A 57 -3.86 13.69 1.51
CA VAL A 57 -3.18 14.84 0.89
C VAL A 57 -1.66 14.67 0.74
N ILE A 58 -1.02 13.89 1.62
CA ILE A 58 0.42 13.64 1.56
C ILE A 58 0.77 12.86 0.30
N TRP A 59 -0.04 11.87 -0.05
CA TRP A 59 0.17 11.07 -1.27
C TRP A 59 -0.18 11.83 -2.54
N VAL A 60 -1.13 12.77 -2.48
CA VAL A 60 -1.37 13.69 -3.60
C VAL A 60 -0.16 14.58 -3.83
N ALA A 61 0.42 15.16 -2.78
CA ALA A 61 1.62 15.98 -2.89
C ALA A 61 2.81 15.18 -3.42
N ALA A 62 3.01 13.95 -2.92
CA ALA A 62 4.06 13.05 -3.40
C ALA A 62 3.85 12.64 -4.87
N TYR A 63 2.61 12.40 -5.29
CA TYR A 63 2.27 12.13 -6.68
C TYR A 63 2.64 13.32 -7.57
N VAL A 64 2.22 14.54 -7.22
CA VAL A 64 2.56 15.74 -8.01
C VAL A 64 4.07 15.98 -8.07
N ALA A 65 4.79 15.72 -6.98
CA ALA A 65 6.23 15.96 -6.91
C ALA A 65 7.07 14.90 -7.65
N TRP A 66 6.70 13.62 -7.56
CA TRP A 66 7.56 12.51 -7.99
C TRP A 66 6.89 11.51 -8.95
N GLY A 67 5.56 11.42 -8.92
CA GLY A 67 4.77 10.41 -9.64
C GLY A 67 4.13 10.90 -10.94
N ARG A 68 3.86 12.19 -11.10
CA ARG A 68 3.10 12.70 -12.24
C ARG A 68 3.92 12.62 -13.54
N ALA A 69 3.43 11.87 -14.53
CA ALA A 69 4.08 11.73 -15.83
C ALA A 69 3.79 12.96 -16.72
N ALA A 70 4.73 13.29 -17.61
CA ALA A 70 4.54 14.36 -18.60
C ALA A 70 3.35 14.03 -19.54
N PRO A 71 2.58 15.03 -20.01
CA PRO A 71 1.45 14.80 -20.91
C PRO A 71 1.89 14.15 -22.24
N ARG A 72 1.10 13.21 -22.77
CA ARG A 72 1.36 12.49 -24.05
C ARG A 72 1.30 13.36 -25.33
N ASN A 73 1.18 14.68 -25.22
CA ASN A 73 0.91 15.58 -26.35
C ASN A 73 2.17 16.27 -26.92
N THR A 74 3.28 15.53 -27.03
CA THR A 74 4.37 15.90 -27.93
C THR A 74 4.32 14.93 -29.11
N SER A 75 4.11 15.48 -30.32
CA SER A 75 3.83 14.78 -31.58
C SER A 75 4.64 13.49 -31.84
N PRO A 76 4.10 12.53 -32.62
CA PRO A 76 4.79 11.28 -32.92
C PRO A 76 5.97 11.55 -33.87
N SER A 77 7.17 11.75 -33.32
CA SER A 77 8.38 11.48 -34.08
C SER A 77 8.60 9.98 -34.07
N THR A 78 8.54 9.38 -35.25
CA THR A 78 8.98 8.03 -35.56
C THR A 78 10.33 7.75 -34.90
N SER A 79 10.35 6.98 -33.82
CA SER A 79 11.58 6.39 -33.27
C SER A 79 11.32 4.91 -33.03
N THR A 80 11.73 4.12 -34.01
CA THR A 80 12.31 2.79 -33.84
C THR A 80 13.04 2.68 -32.51
N GLY A 81 12.82 1.57 -31.80
CA GLY A 81 13.32 1.35 -30.45
C GLY A 81 14.78 1.76 -30.27
N ASP A 82 15.01 2.60 -29.27
CA ASP A 82 16.28 2.68 -28.58
C ASP A 82 16.02 3.27 -27.20
N ASP A 83 16.81 2.77 -26.26
CA ASP A 83 16.81 3.13 -24.87
C ASP A 83 17.17 4.61 -24.68
N THR A 84 16.77 5.16 -23.53
CA THR A 84 17.42 6.35 -22.94
C THR A 84 17.26 7.66 -23.73
N GLU A 85 16.26 8.46 -23.36
CA GLU A 85 16.15 9.86 -23.76
C GLU A 85 17.39 10.64 -23.25
N MET A 86 18.41 10.76 -24.09
CA MET A 86 19.53 11.68 -23.90
C MET A 86 19.09 13.09 -24.28
N ASP A 87 18.89 13.95 -23.28
CA ASP A 87 18.84 15.40 -23.49
C ASP A 87 20.21 15.90 -23.96
N MET A 88 20.37 15.96 -25.29
CA MET A 88 21.58 16.41 -25.98
C MET A 88 21.82 17.93 -25.86
N THR A 89 21.00 18.68 -25.10
CA THR A 89 21.22 20.11 -24.90
C THR A 89 22.10 20.45 -23.70
N THR A 90 22.32 19.50 -22.77
CA THR A 90 23.06 19.79 -21.52
C THR A 90 24.18 18.81 -21.16
N GLY A 91 24.43 17.73 -21.92
CA GLY A 91 25.53 16.79 -21.66
C GLY A 91 25.51 16.17 -20.25
N ARG A 92 24.37 16.24 -19.55
CA ARG A 92 24.19 15.75 -18.19
C ARG A 92 23.44 14.44 -18.27
N ALA A 93 24.06 13.35 -17.84
CA ALA A 93 23.36 12.08 -17.64
C ALA A 93 22.07 12.30 -16.84
N PRO A 94 20.95 11.62 -17.16
CA PRO A 94 19.71 11.71 -16.41
C PRO A 94 20.00 11.57 -14.93
N ARG A 95 19.67 12.59 -14.13
CA ARG A 95 19.96 12.53 -12.69
C ARG A 95 19.11 11.41 -12.10
N PRO A 96 19.70 10.38 -11.48
CA PRO A 96 18.93 9.34 -10.83
C PRO A 96 18.04 9.97 -9.77
N ARG A 97 16.79 9.50 -9.68
CA ARG A 97 15.83 9.93 -8.65
C ARG A 97 16.51 9.91 -7.27
N PRO A 98 16.30 10.93 -6.42
CA PRO A 98 16.82 10.92 -5.05
C PRO A 98 16.40 9.64 -4.34
N MET A 99 17.32 9.02 -3.59
CA MET A 99 17.08 7.74 -2.91
C MET A 99 15.78 7.73 -2.10
N ALA A 100 15.50 8.82 -1.37
CA ALA A 100 14.27 8.96 -0.59
C ALA A 100 13.00 8.85 -1.44
N SER A 101 12.99 9.39 -2.66
CA SER A 101 11.84 9.31 -3.58
C SER A 101 11.64 7.88 -4.10
N SER A 102 12.71 7.18 -4.48
CA SER A 102 12.61 5.77 -4.90
C SER A 102 12.20 4.85 -3.74
N VAL A 103 12.67 5.11 -2.52
CA VAL A 103 12.23 4.39 -1.32
C VAL A 103 10.76 4.67 -1.02
N PHE A 104 10.31 5.92 -1.13
CA PHE A 104 8.90 6.28 -0.95
C PHE A 104 7.99 5.56 -1.94
N VAL A 105 8.34 5.58 -3.23
CA VAL A 105 7.58 4.89 -4.28
C VAL A 105 7.59 3.38 -4.06
N GLY A 106 8.76 2.79 -3.77
CA GLY A 106 8.91 1.37 -3.50
C GLY A 106 8.17 0.89 -2.25
N THR A 107 8.07 1.75 -1.22
CA THR A 107 7.29 1.49 0.00
C THR A 107 5.80 1.63 -0.25
N SER A 108 5.38 2.64 -1.02
CA SER A 108 3.99 2.82 -1.44
C SER A 108 3.48 1.63 -2.23
N HIS A 109 4.31 1.07 -3.11
CA HIS A 109 3.95 -0.10 -3.90
C HIS A 109 3.60 -1.33 -3.02
N CYS A 110 4.42 -1.62 -1.99
CA CYS A 110 4.12 -2.69 -1.03
C CYS A 110 2.87 -2.35 -0.20
N GLY A 111 2.78 -1.10 0.29
CA GLY A 111 1.65 -0.61 1.05
C GLY A 111 0.31 -0.68 0.31
N ALA A 112 0.30 -0.44 -1.00
CA ALA A 112 -0.90 -0.60 -1.82
C ALA A 112 -1.38 -2.05 -1.87
N GLY A 113 -0.45 -3.01 -1.95
CA GLY A 113 -0.77 -4.43 -1.89
C GLY A 113 -1.40 -4.82 -0.55
N CYS A 114 -0.80 -4.38 0.57
CA CYS A 114 -1.37 -4.57 1.91
C CYS A 114 -2.74 -3.93 2.05
N THR A 115 -2.89 -2.66 1.64
CA THR A 115 -4.17 -1.93 1.70
C THR A 115 -5.28 -2.66 0.95
N LEU A 116 -4.99 -3.17 -0.25
CA LEU A 116 -5.96 -3.93 -1.03
C LEU A 116 -6.31 -5.27 -0.35
N ALA A 117 -5.31 -5.96 0.20
CA ALA A 117 -5.52 -7.20 0.93
C ALA A 117 -6.41 -7.00 2.15
N ASP A 118 -6.13 -5.99 2.98
CA ASP A 118 -6.91 -5.69 4.18
C ASP A 118 -8.33 -5.26 3.83
N LEU A 119 -8.52 -4.42 2.81
CA LEU A 119 -9.85 -4.09 2.32
C LEU A 119 -10.64 -5.35 1.92
N VAL A 120 -10.04 -6.26 1.18
CA VAL A 120 -10.73 -7.49 0.74
C VAL A 120 -10.97 -8.45 1.90
N VAL A 121 -9.97 -8.68 2.74
CA VAL A 121 -10.01 -9.70 3.79
C VAL A 121 -10.90 -9.28 4.94
N GLU A 122 -10.83 -8.02 5.39
CA GLU A 122 -11.66 -7.54 6.50
C GLU A 122 -13.15 -7.55 6.12
N TRP A 123 -13.50 -7.12 4.90
CA TRP A 123 -14.87 -7.21 4.40
C TRP A 123 -15.32 -8.67 4.20
N LEU A 124 -14.42 -9.55 3.78
CA LEU A 124 -14.71 -10.98 3.64
C LEU A 124 -14.97 -11.63 5.01
N LEU A 125 -14.17 -11.32 6.03
CA LEU A 125 -14.36 -11.81 7.40
C LEU A 125 -15.64 -11.27 8.02
N PHE A 126 -15.98 -10.01 7.75
CA PHE A 126 -17.26 -9.43 8.16
C PHE A 126 -18.44 -10.15 7.51
N ALA A 127 -18.39 -10.41 6.20
CA ALA A 127 -19.47 -11.06 5.46
C ALA A 127 -19.58 -12.57 5.74
N VAL A 128 -18.45 -13.24 5.97
CA VAL A 128 -18.36 -14.69 6.17
C VAL A 128 -17.37 -15.00 7.32
N PRO A 129 -17.79 -14.83 8.60
CA PRO A 129 -16.89 -15.02 9.74
C PRO A 129 -16.25 -16.41 9.83
N GLY A 130 -16.93 -17.44 9.31
CA GLY A 130 -16.40 -18.81 9.26
C GLY A 130 -15.09 -18.99 8.49
N ILE A 131 -14.73 -18.03 7.61
CA ILE A 131 -13.45 -18.05 6.90
C ILE A 131 -12.27 -17.88 7.87
N ALA A 132 -12.47 -17.26 9.04
CA ALA A 132 -11.44 -17.13 10.06
C ALA A 132 -10.85 -18.48 10.50
N VAL A 133 -11.58 -19.59 10.36
CA VAL A 133 -11.04 -20.94 10.65
C VAL A 133 -9.84 -21.27 9.76
N VAL A 134 -9.85 -20.83 8.49
CA VAL A 134 -8.70 -20.98 7.58
C VAL A 134 -7.48 -20.22 8.11
N GLY A 135 -7.70 -19.08 8.76
CA GLY A 135 -6.67 -18.25 9.37
C GLY A 135 -6.12 -18.77 10.70
N GLY A 136 -6.73 -19.81 11.27
CA GLY A 136 -6.30 -20.36 12.56
C GLY A 136 -7.35 -20.36 13.67
N LEU A 137 -8.54 -19.80 13.44
CA LEU A 137 -9.55 -19.72 14.50
C LEU A 137 -9.96 -21.13 14.97
N GLY A 138 -9.80 -21.38 16.27
CA GLY A 138 -10.15 -22.63 16.94
C GLY A 138 -9.06 -23.70 16.95
N TRP A 139 -7.98 -23.58 16.17
CA TRP A 139 -6.88 -24.55 16.15
C TRP A 139 -5.48 -23.94 16.37
N ALA A 140 -5.29 -22.67 16.05
CA ALA A 140 -4.07 -21.91 16.34
C ALA A 140 -4.33 -20.69 17.22
N PHE A 141 -5.48 -20.03 17.03
CA PHE A 141 -5.84 -18.81 17.76
C PHE A 141 -7.24 -18.93 18.34
N SER A 142 -7.43 -18.35 19.53
CA SER A 142 -8.75 -18.21 20.16
C SER A 142 -9.46 -16.92 19.78
N ASP A 143 -8.73 -15.93 19.25
CA ASP A 143 -9.26 -14.62 18.88
C ASP A 143 -9.36 -14.50 17.35
N GLU A 144 -10.51 -14.02 16.86
CA GLU A 144 -10.78 -13.81 15.44
C GLU A 144 -9.83 -12.79 14.81
N LEU A 145 -9.39 -11.81 15.61
CA LEU A 145 -8.48 -10.76 15.16
C LEU A 145 -7.14 -11.33 14.67
N PHE A 146 -6.54 -12.27 15.42
CA PHE A 146 -5.28 -12.89 15.01
C PHE A 146 -5.44 -13.81 13.80
N ALA A 147 -6.55 -14.56 13.74
CA ALA A 147 -6.85 -15.40 12.59
C ALA A 147 -7.05 -14.58 11.31
N GLY A 148 -7.72 -13.42 11.42
CA GLY A 148 -7.88 -12.47 10.33
C GLY A 148 -6.54 -11.93 9.83
N TRP A 149 -5.64 -11.56 10.74
CA TRP A 149 -4.29 -11.07 10.38
C TRP A 149 -3.44 -12.10 9.64
N VAL A 150 -3.59 -13.39 9.93
CA VAL A 150 -2.89 -14.43 9.15
C VAL A 150 -3.41 -14.46 7.71
N LEU A 151 -4.74 -14.42 7.52
CA LEU A 151 -5.34 -14.38 6.19
C LEU A 151 -4.94 -13.13 5.42
N ALA A 152 -5.01 -11.97 6.08
CA ALA A 152 -4.61 -10.69 5.52
C ALA A 152 -3.12 -10.68 5.14
N TYR A 153 -2.25 -11.26 5.97
CA TYR A 153 -0.82 -11.36 5.69
C TYR A 153 -0.54 -12.21 4.45
N VAL A 154 -1.20 -13.38 4.33
CA VAL A 154 -1.06 -14.26 3.16
C VAL A 154 -1.60 -13.59 1.90
N ALA A 155 -2.78 -12.96 1.97
CA ALA A 155 -3.35 -12.23 0.86
C ALA A 155 -2.45 -11.06 0.42
N ALA A 156 -1.90 -10.31 1.38
CA ALA A 156 -0.97 -9.21 1.15
C ALA A 156 0.30 -9.70 0.45
N LEU A 157 0.90 -10.82 0.88
CA LEU A 157 2.05 -11.41 0.20
C LEU A 157 1.73 -11.80 -1.24
N VAL A 158 0.59 -12.43 -1.50
CA VAL A 158 0.19 -12.81 -2.86
C VAL A 158 0.03 -11.58 -3.75
N ILE A 159 -0.71 -10.58 -3.29
CA ILE A 159 -0.97 -9.34 -4.03
C ILE A 159 0.33 -8.54 -4.22
N GLY A 160 1.12 -8.37 -3.16
CA GLY A 160 2.38 -7.63 -3.18
C GLY A 160 3.41 -8.23 -4.13
N ILE A 161 3.61 -9.56 -4.09
CA ILE A 161 4.48 -10.26 -5.03
C ILE A 161 3.96 -10.13 -6.47
N ALA A 162 2.64 -10.21 -6.68
CA ALA A 162 2.05 -10.02 -8.00
C ALA A 162 2.32 -8.59 -8.53
N PHE A 163 2.08 -7.56 -7.71
CA PHE A 163 2.39 -6.18 -8.09
C PHE A 163 3.87 -6.03 -8.42
N GLN A 164 4.78 -6.61 -7.62
CA GLN A 164 6.22 -6.48 -7.87
C GLN A 164 6.64 -7.21 -9.13
N TYR A 165 6.05 -8.37 -9.40
CA TYR A 165 6.29 -9.08 -10.64
C TYR A 165 5.93 -8.22 -11.85
N PHE A 166 4.78 -7.54 -11.82
CA PHE A 166 4.36 -6.66 -12.92
C PHE A 166 5.16 -5.36 -13.01
N ALA A 167 5.85 -4.94 -11.95
CA ALA A 167 6.80 -3.83 -11.99
C ALA A 167 8.17 -4.28 -12.57
N ILE A 168 8.70 -5.42 -12.12
CA ILE A 168 10.05 -5.90 -12.46
C ILE A 168 10.12 -6.59 -13.83
N ALA A 169 9.08 -7.33 -14.22
CA ALA A 169 9.11 -8.13 -15.45
C ALA A 169 9.30 -7.29 -16.73
N PRO A 170 8.67 -6.11 -16.89
CA PRO A 170 8.92 -5.22 -18.03
C PRO A 170 10.34 -4.64 -18.05
N MET A 171 10.94 -4.41 -16.88
CA MET A 171 12.31 -3.88 -16.77
C MET A 171 13.37 -4.92 -17.10
N ASN A 172 13.01 -6.21 -17.01
CA ASN A 172 13.93 -7.34 -17.12
C ASN A 172 13.33 -8.49 -17.93
N SER A 173 12.92 -8.17 -19.16
CA SER A 173 12.25 -9.12 -20.04
C SER A 173 13.12 -10.33 -20.42
N ASP A 174 14.44 -10.19 -20.32
CA ASP A 174 15.47 -11.18 -20.64
C ASP A 174 15.72 -12.21 -19.53
N ARG A 175 15.50 -11.85 -18.25
CA ARG A 175 15.80 -12.73 -17.09
C ARG A 175 14.93 -13.99 -17.02
N GLY A 176 13.80 -14.02 -17.73
CA GLY A 176 12.83 -15.12 -17.72
C GLY A 176 11.87 -15.11 -16.51
N ARG A 177 10.68 -15.67 -16.70
CA ARG A 177 9.54 -15.54 -15.76
C ARG A 177 9.86 -15.97 -14.33
N LEU A 178 10.52 -17.11 -14.14
CA LEU A 178 10.82 -17.65 -12.80
C LEU A 178 11.83 -16.80 -12.03
N ARG A 179 12.81 -16.19 -12.72
CA ARG A 179 13.79 -15.32 -12.08
C ARG A 179 13.17 -13.99 -11.68
N ASN A 180 12.27 -13.45 -12.51
CA ASN A 180 11.50 -12.25 -12.17
C ASN A 180 10.55 -12.49 -10.99
N LEU A 181 9.91 -13.67 -10.92
CA LEU A 181 9.10 -14.04 -9.75
C LEU A 181 9.94 -14.15 -8.47
N ARG A 182 11.12 -14.76 -8.53
CA ARG A 182 12.04 -14.83 -7.39
C ARG A 182 12.54 -13.45 -6.96
N ALA A 183 12.81 -12.56 -7.91
CA ALA A 183 13.20 -11.18 -7.63
C ALA A 183 12.06 -10.42 -6.95
N ALA A 184 10.83 -10.52 -7.47
CA ALA A 184 9.64 -9.95 -6.87
C ALA A 184 9.41 -10.44 -5.43
N ALA A 185 9.51 -11.75 -5.21
CA ALA A 185 9.37 -12.33 -3.87
C ALA A 185 10.44 -11.81 -2.90
N ARG A 186 11.72 -11.77 -3.31
CA ARG A 186 12.80 -11.25 -2.45
C ARG A 186 12.67 -9.76 -2.16
N ALA A 187 12.19 -8.99 -3.13
CA ALA A 187 11.99 -7.56 -2.98
C ALA A 187 10.81 -7.23 -2.07
N ASP A 188 9.77 -8.07 -2.04
CA ASP A 188 8.53 -7.75 -1.32
C ASP A 188 8.44 -8.36 0.08
N ILE A 189 8.87 -9.62 0.28
CA ILE A 189 8.67 -10.36 1.54
C ILE A 189 9.15 -9.55 2.74
N LEU A 190 10.40 -9.10 2.74
CA LEU A 190 10.96 -8.40 3.89
C LEU A 190 10.31 -7.03 4.10
N SER A 191 10.03 -6.29 3.02
CA SER A 191 9.37 -4.99 3.13
C SER A 191 7.93 -5.11 3.63
N LEU A 192 7.22 -6.17 3.21
CA LEU A 192 5.85 -6.44 3.58
C LEU A 192 5.77 -6.93 5.03
N THR A 193 6.67 -7.82 5.45
CA THR A 193 6.78 -8.21 6.86
C THR A 193 7.01 -6.98 7.74
N ALA A 194 7.91 -6.08 7.35
CA ALA A 194 8.16 -4.85 8.10
C ALA A 194 6.94 -3.93 8.15
N TRP A 195 6.20 -3.81 7.04
CA TRP A 195 4.92 -3.10 7.01
C TRP A 195 3.93 -3.69 8.02
N GLN A 196 3.76 -5.00 7.98
CA GLN A 196 2.79 -5.72 8.79
C GLN A 196 3.11 -5.63 10.28
N VAL A 197 4.40 -5.63 10.66
CA VAL A 197 4.81 -5.37 12.06
C VAL A 197 4.33 -3.99 12.54
N GLY A 198 4.49 -2.95 11.73
CA GLY A 198 4.04 -1.59 12.10
C GLY A 198 2.53 -1.48 12.13
N MET A 199 1.87 -2.00 11.10
CA MET A 199 0.42 -1.92 10.95
C MET A 199 -0.34 -2.77 11.97
N TYR A 200 -0.01 -4.06 12.10
CA TYR A 200 -0.60 -4.93 13.13
C TYR A 200 -0.22 -4.48 14.53
N GLY A 201 0.99 -3.95 14.75
CA GLY A 201 1.38 -3.36 16.02
C GLY A 201 0.47 -2.19 16.42
N ALA A 202 0.21 -1.26 15.49
CA ALA A 202 -0.71 -0.14 15.71
C ALA A 202 -2.15 -0.61 15.94
N MET A 203 -2.62 -1.57 15.13
CA MET A 203 -3.96 -2.16 15.30
C MET A 203 -4.11 -2.92 16.62
N ALA A 204 -3.07 -3.64 17.07
CA ALA A 204 -3.06 -4.33 18.36
C ALA A 204 -3.21 -3.33 19.50
N ILE A 205 -2.44 -2.24 19.48
CA ILE A 205 -2.52 -1.19 20.49
C ILE A 205 -3.93 -0.59 20.51
N ALA A 206 -4.51 -0.28 19.34
CA ALA A 206 -5.84 0.29 19.28
C ALA A 206 -6.92 -0.68 19.77
N GLN A 207 -6.97 -1.90 19.23
CA GLN A 207 -8.03 -2.88 19.47
C GLN A 207 -7.94 -3.60 20.81
N LEU A 208 -6.73 -3.81 21.34
CA LEU A 208 -6.53 -4.60 22.56
C LEU A 208 -6.27 -3.74 23.80
N VAL A 209 -5.88 -2.47 23.63
CA VAL A 209 -5.53 -1.59 24.75
C VAL A 209 -6.41 -0.33 24.77
N VAL A 210 -6.36 0.48 23.71
CA VAL A 210 -6.99 1.82 23.71
C VAL A 210 -8.52 1.72 23.73
N PHE A 211 -9.12 0.99 22.79
CA PHE A 211 -10.58 0.87 22.72
C PHE A 211 -11.18 0.09 23.89
N PRO A 212 -10.59 -1.02 24.37
CA PRO A 212 -11.08 -1.66 25.59
C PRO A 212 -11.04 -0.73 26.81
N ALA A 213 -9.97 0.05 26.98
CA ALA A 213 -9.84 0.97 28.11
C ALA A 213 -10.81 2.17 28.04
N TRP A 214 -11.11 2.67 26.84
CA TRP A 214 -11.88 3.90 26.67
C TRP A 214 -13.34 3.70 26.26
N LEU A 215 -13.64 2.67 25.48
CA LEU A 215 -14.95 2.35 24.93
C LEU A 215 -15.55 1.04 25.47
N GLY A 216 -14.80 0.30 26.30
CA GLY A 216 -15.26 -0.95 26.92
C GLY A 216 -15.16 -2.20 26.04
N GLY A 217 -14.55 -2.11 24.86
CA GLY A 217 -14.27 -3.25 24.01
C GLY A 217 -13.56 -2.88 22.69
N PRO A 218 -13.15 -3.88 21.90
CA PRO A 218 -12.62 -3.66 20.54
C PRO A 218 -13.71 -3.08 19.64
N VAL A 219 -13.31 -2.32 18.63
CA VAL A 219 -14.21 -1.66 17.68
C VAL A 219 -14.44 -2.56 16.47
N ALA A 220 -15.71 -2.73 16.09
CA ALA A 220 -16.13 -3.61 15.00
C ALA A 220 -15.74 -3.07 13.60
N ILE A 221 -15.50 -3.99 12.67
CA ILE A 221 -15.04 -3.73 11.27
C ILE A 221 -16.02 -2.82 10.51
N ASP A 222 -17.32 -2.91 10.79
CA ASP A 222 -18.38 -2.16 10.11
C ASP A 222 -18.53 -0.70 10.60
N THR A 223 -17.61 -0.23 11.44
CA THR A 223 -17.62 1.14 11.97
C THR A 223 -16.60 2.04 11.25
N ALA A 224 -16.92 3.33 11.11
CA ALA A 224 -15.99 4.31 10.56
C ALA A 224 -14.70 4.44 11.39
N VAL A 225 -14.80 4.26 12.71
CA VAL A 225 -13.66 4.37 13.63
C VAL A 225 -12.62 3.29 13.36
N PHE A 226 -13.06 2.05 13.07
CA PHE A 226 -12.16 0.98 12.66
C PHE A 226 -11.31 1.39 11.46
N TRP A 227 -11.95 1.87 10.39
CA TRP A 227 -11.27 2.24 9.15
C TRP A 227 -10.40 3.49 9.29
N ALA A 228 -10.79 4.46 10.11
CA ALA A 228 -9.96 5.62 10.41
C ALA A 228 -8.69 5.22 11.16
N VAL A 229 -8.77 4.29 12.12
CA VAL A 229 -7.58 3.75 12.78
C VAL A 229 -6.76 2.88 11.83
N MET A 230 -7.39 2.15 10.92
CA MET A 230 -6.68 1.43 9.86
C MET A 230 -5.84 2.38 9.00
N GLN A 231 -6.33 3.59 8.66
CA GLN A 231 -5.52 4.59 7.96
C GLN A 231 -4.24 4.96 8.75
N LEU A 232 -4.36 5.14 10.07
CA LEU A 232 -3.22 5.42 10.94
C LEU A 232 -2.27 4.21 11.04
N ALA A 233 -2.81 3.00 11.11
CA ALA A 233 -2.03 1.77 11.13
C ALA A 233 -1.24 1.58 9.82
N MET A 234 -1.84 1.91 8.67
CA MET A 234 -1.15 1.91 7.38
C MET A 234 0.02 2.90 7.35
N LEU A 235 -0.14 4.08 7.96
CA LEU A 235 0.98 5.03 8.11
C LEU A 235 2.08 4.48 9.02
N ALA A 236 1.72 3.78 10.11
CA ALA A 236 2.71 3.11 10.95
C ALA A 236 3.45 2.00 10.18
N GLY A 237 2.74 1.21 9.37
CA GLY A 237 3.33 0.23 8.47
C GLY A 237 4.26 0.85 7.42
N PHE A 238 3.88 2.01 6.87
CA PHE A 238 4.75 2.77 5.98
C PHE A 238 6.06 3.17 6.66
N VAL A 239 5.99 3.70 7.89
CA VAL A 239 7.17 4.12 8.65
C VAL A 239 8.10 2.94 8.95
N THR A 240 7.57 1.77 9.30
CA THR A 240 8.39 0.58 9.58
C THR A 240 8.97 -0.07 8.32
N ALA A 241 8.24 -0.02 7.21
CA ALA A 241 8.70 -0.55 5.92
C ALA A 241 9.73 0.37 5.22
N PHE A 242 9.72 1.68 5.50
CA PHE A 242 10.62 2.64 4.87
C PHE A 242 12.12 2.33 5.02
N PRO A 243 12.67 2.09 6.24
CA PRO A 243 14.09 1.77 6.42
C PRO A 243 14.47 0.43 5.77
N VAL A 244 13.54 -0.54 5.77
CA VAL A 244 13.75 -1.84 5.12
C VAL A 244 13.83 -1.68 3.60
N ASN A 245 12.95 -0.89 3.01
CA ASN A 245 13.03 -0.57 1.59
C ASN A 245 14.30 0.19 1.24
N TRP A 246 14.72 1.13 2.09
CA TRP A 246 16.01 1.82 1.92
C TRP A 246 17.17 0.83 1.88
N TRP A 247 17.21 -0.10 2.83
CA TRP A 247 18.24 -1.13 2.90
C TRP A 247 18.23 -2.06 1.68
N LEU A 248 17.06 -2.57 1.29
CA LEU A 248 16.91 -3.46 0.13
C LEU A 248 17.34 -2.79 -1.19
N ILE A 249 17.03 -1.51 -1.36
CA ILE A 249 17.46 -0.74 -2.54
C ILE A 249 18.96 -0.46 -2.47
N SER A 250 19.50 -0.14 -1.29
CA SER A 250 20.94 0.14 -1.13
C SER A 250 21.83 -1.09 -1.37
N THR A 251 21.32 -2.29 -1.13
CA THR A 251 22.01 -3.57 -1.33
C THR A 251 21.79 -4.16 -2.73
N GLY A 252 20.98 -3.51 -3.57
CA GLY A 252 20.67 -3.97 -4.94
C GLY A 252 19.70 -5.16 -4.99
N VAL A 253 19.11 -5.56 -3.87
CA VAL A 253 18.07 -6.62 -3.84
C VAL A 253 16.77 -6.11 -4.46
N LYS A 254 16.47 -4.82 -4.29
CA LYS A 254 15.30 -4.14 -4.84
C LYS A 254 15.72 -3.06 -5.83
N GLU A 255 15.05 -3.03 -6.97
CA GLU A 255 15.31 -2.05 -8.03
C GLU A 255 14.78 -0.67 -7.62
N ARG A 256 15.45 0.40 -8.10
CA ARG A 256 14.97 1.77 -7.90
C ARG A 256 13.81 2.04 -8.84
N MET A 257 12.64 2.29 -8.26
CA MET A 257 11.45 2.78 -8.96
C MET A 257 11.51 4.30 -9.15
#